data_AF-A0AA40P2E6-F1
#
_entry.id   AF-A0AA40P2E6-F1
#
_cell.length_a   1.000
_cell.length_b   1.000
_cell.length_c   1.000
_cell.angle_alpha   90.00
_cell.angle_beta   90.00
_cell.angle_gamma   90.00
#
_symmetry.space_group_name_H-M   'P 1'
#
loop_
_entity.id
_entity.type
_entity.pdbx_description
1 polymer ?
#
loop_
_entity_poly.entity_id
_entity_poly.type
_entity_poly.pdbx_seq_one_letter_code
_entity_poly.pdbx_strand_id
1 'polypeptide(L)'
;MKADPEHYLALNTLRQALIRHLNAVAASGVRLVDMKVSEPLPALVLAYRRFGDASRAQEMVQRNRLAHPGFVPPGTLKIAQE
;
A
#
# COMPACT_ATOMS: atom_id res chain seq x y z
N MET A 1 -22.98 21.14 32.29
CA MET A 1 -22.21 21.65 31.14
C MET A 1 -22.72 20.94 29.88
N LYS A 2 -23.65 21.55 29.12
CA LYS A 2 -24.03 21.03 27.80
C LYS A 2 -23.05 21.60 26.78
N ALA A 3 -22.48 20.76 25.92
CA ALA A 3 -21.60 21.23 24.86
C ALA A 3 -22.40 22.13 23.89
N ASP A 4 -21.82 23.28 23.56
CA ASP A 4 -22.41 24.24 22.61
C ASP A 4 -22.49 23.60 21.21
N PRO A 5 -23.62 23.71 20.48
CA PRO A 5 -23.79 23.24 19.11
C PRO A 5 -22.62 23.57 18.16
N GLU A 6 -21.93 24.69 18.37
CA GLU A 6 -20.76 25.08 17.59
C GLU A 6 -19.60 24.06 17.66
N HIS A 7 -19.43 23.39 18.81
CA HIS A 7 -18.39 22.35 18.94
C HIS A 7 -18.69 21.13 18.09
N TYR A 8 -19.97 20.76 17.96
CA TYR A 8 -20.38 19.66 17.10
C TYR A 8 -20.10 19.98 15.63
N LEU A 9 -20.40 21.21 15.20
CA LEU A 9 -20.15 21.67 13.83
C LEU A 9 -18.65 21.68 13.50
N ALA A 10 -17.82 22.18 14.42
CA ALA A 10 -16.37 22.19 14.27
C ALA A 10 -15.78 20.77 14.12
N LEU A 11 -16.18 19.83 14.99
CA LEU A 11 -15.73 18.45 14.95
C LEU A 11 -16.21 17.70 13.70
N ASN A 12 -17.46 17.92 13.29
CA ASN A 12 -18.00 17.33 12.06
C ASN A 12 -17.25 17.84 10.82
N THR A 13 -16.95 19.14 10.77
CA THR A 13 -16.17 19.76 9.69
C THR A 13 -14.77 19.16 9.61
N LEU A 14 -14.08 19.04 10.74
CA LEU A 14 -12.77 18.39 10.82
C LEU A 14 -12.82 16.94 10.35
N ARG A 15 -13.80 16.16 10.80
CA ARG A 15 -13.99 14.77 10.38
C ARG A 15 -14.13 14.66 8.87
N GLN A 16 -14.95 15.51 8.25
CA GLN A 16 -15.12 15.51 6.80
C GLN A 16 -13.84 15.93 6.07
N ALA A 17 -13.10 16.91 6.58
CA ALA A 17 -11.82 17.33 6.01
C ALA A 17 -10.78 16.21 6.08
N LEU A 18 -10.69 15.51 7.20
CA LEU A 18 -9.82 14.34 7.37
C LEU A 18 -10.17 13.22 6.41
N ILE A 19 -11.46 12.84 6.31
CA ILE A 19 -11.88 11.80 5.36
C ILE A 19 -11.52 12.19 3.93
N ARG A 20 -11.79 13.44 3.53
CA ARG A 20 -11.41 13.94 2.19
C ARG A 20 -9.90 13.88 1.98
N HIS A 21 -9.11 14.28 2.96
CA HIS A 21 -7.65 14.25 2.88
C HIS A 21 -7.13 12.83 2.78
N LEU A 22 -7.59 11.91 3.63
CA LEU A 22 -7.19 10.50 3.59
C LEU A 22 -7.61 9.83 2.28
N ASN A 23 -8.79 10.14 1.75
CA ASN A 23 -9.22 9.69 0.43
C ASN A 23 -8.33 10.26 -0.68
N ALA A 24 -7.95 11.53 -0.61
CA ALA A 24 -7.04 12.15 -1.57
C ALA A 24 -5.64 11.54 -1.50
N VAL A 25 -5.12 11.26 -0.30
CA VAL A 25 -3.84 10.57 -0.08
C VAL A 25 -3.88 9.13 -0.60
N ALA A 26 -5.00 8.43 -0.39
CA ALA A 26 -5.22 7.10 -0.92
C ALA A 26 -5.35 7.11 -2.46
N ALA A 27 -6.01 8.13 -3.03
CA ALA A 27 -6.16 8.32 -4.47
C ALA A 27 -4.85 8.77 -5.15
N SER A 28 -4.01 9.53 -4.45
CA SER A 28 -2.62 9.80 -4.84
C SER A 28 -1.69 8.64 -4.48
N GLY A 29 -2.23 7.54 -3.95
CA GLY A 29 -1.49 6.37 -3.54
C GLY A 29 -0.66 5.82 -4.69
N VAL A 30 0.47 5.22 -4.31
CA VAL A 30 1.45 4.66 -5.24
C VAL A 30 0.74 3.78 -6.28
N ARG A 31 0.83 4.17 -7.56
CA ARG A 31 0.17 3.44 -8.65
C ARG A 31 0.66 1.99 -8.63
N LEU A 32 -0.25 1.03 -8.78
CA LEU A 32 0.13 -0.37 -8.82
C LEU A 32 0.34 -0.81 -10.26
N VAL A 33 1.43 -1.51 -10.51
CA VAL A 33 1.73 -2.13 -11.80
C VAL A 33 1.83 -3.65 -11.65
N ASP A 34 1.49 -4.36 -12.72
CA ASP A 34 1.61 -5.80 -12.81
C ASP A 34 3.04 -6.19 -13.23
N MET A 35 3.68 -7.01 -12.41
CA MET A 35 4.97 -7.62 -12.70
C MET A 35 4.79 -9.13 -12.89
N LYS A 36 5.24 -9.66 -14.04
CA LYS A 36 5.27 -11.11 -14.26
C LYS A 36 6.51 -11.73 -13.64
N VAL A 37 6.31 -12.85 -12.95
CA VAL A 37 7.33 -13.73 -12.40
C VAL A 37 7.28 -15.05 -13.16
N SER A 38 8.34 -15.38 -13.88
CA SER A 38 8.40 -16.59 -14.73
C SER A 38 8.87 -17.83 -13.99
N GLU A 39 9.66 -17.67 -12.93
CA GLU A 39 10.27 -18.75 -12.16
C GLU A 39 10.15 -18.50 -10.65
N PRO A 40 10.07 -19.54 -9.81
CA PRO A 40 9.93 -19.35 -8.37
C PRO A 40 11.19 -18.74 -7.77
N LEU A 41 11.07 -17.56 -7.16
CA LEU A 41 12.18 -16.85 -6.52
C LEU A 41 11.76 -16.27 -5.17
N PRO A 42 12.70 -16.01 -4.25
CA PRO A 42 12.40 -15.29 -3.02
C PRO A 42 11.95 -13.85 -3.31
N ALA A 43 11.03 -13.33 -2.49
CA ALA A 43 10.53 -11.95 -2.61
C ALA A 43 11.67 -10.92 -2.50
N LEU A 44 12.70 -11.24 -1.71
CA LEU A 44 13.90 -10.43 -1.56
C LEU A 44 14.67 -10.27 -2.88
N VAL A 45 14.85 -11.36 -3.62
CA VAL A 45 15.54 -11.34 -4.92
C VAL A 45 14.69 -10.57 -5.94
N LEU A 46 13.38 -10.79 -5.95
CA LEU A 46 12.47 -10.08 -6.85
C LEU A 46 12.46 -8.57 -6.58
N ALA A 47 12.42 -8.16 -5.32
CA ALA A 47 12.47 -6.75 -4.92
C ALA A 47 13.77 -6.09 -5.37
N TYR A 48 14.91 -6.73 -5.13
CA TYR A 48 16.19 -6.21 -5.57
C TYR A 48 16.29 -6.11 -7.11
N ARG A 49 15.84 -7.14 -7.85
CA ARG A 49 15.86 -7.11 -9.33
C ARG A 49 14.96 -6.03 -9.90
N ARG A 50 13.83 -5.73 -9.25
CA ARG A 50 12.84 -4.78 -9.76
C ARG A 50 13.11 -3.32 -9.37
N PHE A 51 13.59 -3.10 -8.15
CA PHE A 51 13.74 -1.77 -7.54
C PHE A 51 15.19 -1.39 -7.22
N GLY A 52 16.15 -2.31 -7.36
CA GLY A 52 17.51 -2.11 -6.84
C GLY A 52 17.60 -2.11 -5.31
N ASP A 53 16.48 -2.35 -4.62
CA ASP A 53 16.36 -2.28 -3.16
C ASP A 53 15.62 -3.52 -2.62
N ALA A 54 16.35 -4.32 -1.84
CA ALA A 54 15.82 -5.51 -1.17
C ALA A 54 14.87 -5.18 -0.01
N SER A 55 14.91 -3.98 0.56
CA SER A 55 14.05 -3.55 1.68
C SER A 55 12.56 -3.57 1.30
N ARG A 56 12.26 -3.43 0.00
CA ARG A 56 10.92 -3.48 -0.59
C ARG A 56 10.26 -4.86 -0.58
N ALA A 57 10.99 -5.92 -0.21
CA ALA A 57 10.48 -7.28 -0.18
C ALA A 57 9.25 -7.45 0.74
N GLN A 58 9.27 -6.81 1.91
CA GLN A 58 8.17 -6.92 2.87
C GLN A 58 6.88 -6.29 2.33
N GLU A 59 6.99 -5.19 1.59
CA GLU A 59 5.87 -4.57 0.90
C GLU A 59 5.27 -5.51 -0.15
N MET A 60 6.11 -6.14 -0.99
CA MET A 60 5.65 -7.10 -2.00
C MET A 60 4.90 -8.28 -1.38
N VAL A 61 5.44 -8.84 -0.29
CA VAL A 61 4.82 -9.98 0.44
C VAL A 61 3.44 -9.60 0.96
N GLN A 62 3.32 -8.46 1.65
CA GLN A 62 2.06 -8.00 2.22
C GLN A 62 1.04 -7.68 1.12
N ARG A 63 1.45 -6.97 0.08
CA ARG A 63 0.59 -6.52 -1.01
C ARG A 63 -0.02 -7.68 -1.80
N ASN A 64 0.75 -8.73 -2.03
CA ASN A 64 0.32 -9.89 -2.81
C ASN A 64 -0.17 -11.05 -1.94
N ARG A 65 -0.23 -10.88 -0.62
CA ARG A 65 -0.62 -11.91 0.35
C ARG A 65 0.16 -13.21 0.14
N LEU A 66 1.47 -13.09 -0.08
CA LEU A 66 2.32 -14.24 -0.34
C LEU A 66 2.42 -15.11 0.90
N ALA A 67 2.22 -16.43 0.72
CA ALA A 67 2.23 -17.39 1.83
C ALA A 67 3.61 -17.48 2.50
N HIS A 68 4.69 -17.38 1.73
CA HIS A 68 6.05 -17.48 2.26
C HIS A 68 7.02 -16.50 1.55
N PRO A 69 7.78 -15.65 2.27
CA PRO A 69 8.71 -14.70 1.66
C PRO A 69 9.83 -15.35 0.84
N GLY A 70 10.26 -16.54 1.25
CA GLY A 70 11.31 -17.31 0.57
C GLY A 70 10.85 -18.00 -0.73
N PHE A 71 9.54 -18.00 -1.01
CA PHE A 71 8.98 -18.69 -2.17
C PHE A 71 7.83 -17.89 -2.76
N VAL A 72 8.10 -17.22 -3.87
CA VAL A 72 7.07 -16.53 -4.66
C VAL A 72 6.77 -17.36 -5.91
N PRO A 73 5.54 -17.88 -6.06
CA PRO A 73 5.21 -18.73 -7.19
C PRO A 73 5.20 -17.91 -8.51
N PRO A 74 5.43 -18.57 -9.66
CA PRO A 74 5.23 -17.94 -10.96
C PRO A 74 3.82 -17.38 -11.10
N GLY A 75 3.70 -16.21 -11.71
CA GLY A 75 2.42 -15.51 -11.80
C GLY A 75 2.57 -14.00 -11.97
N THR A 76 1.50 -13.28 -11.65
CA THR A 76 1.49 -11.81 -11.71
C THR A 76 1.44 -11.25 -10.30
N LEU A 77 2.35 -10.34 -9.98
CA LEU A 77 2.39 -9.62 -8.71
C LEU A 77 2.05 -8.15 -8.92
N LYS A 78 1.24 -7.60 -8.02
CA LYS A 78 1.00 -6.17 -7.88
C LYS A 78 2.16 -5.57 -7.11
N ILE A 79 2.84 -4.61 -7.72
CA ILE A 79 3.94 -3.87 -7.10
C ILE A 79 3.68 -2.38 -7.20
N ALA A 80 4.24 -1.60 -6.28
CA ALA A 80 4.19 -0.14 -6.35
C ALA A 80 5.07 0.37 -7.50
N GLN A 81 4.51 1.23 -8.35
CA GLN A 81 5.22 2.04 -9.34
C GLN A 81 6.07 3.08 -8.62
N GLU A 82 7.30 3.30 -9.07
CA GLU A 82 8.12 4.42 -8.56
C GLU A 82 7.56 5.79 -8.96
#